data_AF-A0A3M6VU94-F1
#
_entry.id   AF-A0A3M6VU94-F1
#
_cell.length_a   1.000
_cell.length_b   1.000
_cell.length_c   1.000
_cell.angle_alpha   90.00
_cell.angle_beta   90.00
_cell.angle_gamma   90.00
#
_symmetry.space_group_name_H-M   'P 1'
#
loop_
_entity.id
_entity.type
_entity.pdbx_description
1 polymer ?
#
loop_
_entity_poly.entity_id
_entity_poly.type
_entity_poly.pdbx_seq_one_letter_code
_entity_poly.pdbx_strand_id
1 'polypeptide(L)'
;MDTYTFCTALGKEEANRQLRIHYENWVTEKDIGALAAAGINSLRIPVGDWMFNPYEPFSGCTTGVAMRTTVSLTLHLKRLLFEHWPIRQAEWAGTFDVENHNYSSINYSNLNHSIVVVEAIINRYKGHKAVMEIEPVNEPWELTPIKVLKEYYWKSYKRVKALALLWKFIIHDSFRFGLAFWADFLRGCPDIALDTHIYQAWNSPGTIEDFFSNACQQKYVITKMEDAMMPVIVGEWSIGTDNCAMWLNGFNDNLPGFPKVQCHMVDCPINSTYLGDGFPGTPLDETKPIQGPYSTGMCEPSFGKCPVNSQSFFHQYDDAALTRALTLKKLNGVAVGHGWYFWNFKTEIHYKVEFFGLGSSGRIPQERVKVPQR
;
A
#
# COMPACT_ATOMS: atom_id res chain seq x y z
N MET A 1 -6.09 -4.21 14.45
CA MET A 1 -6.04 -5.64 14.08
C MET A 1 -5.38 -5.76 12.73
N ASP A 2 -4.58 -6.82 12.56
CA ASP A 2 -3.60 -6.99 11.50
C ASP A 2 -3.27 -8.48 11.32
N THR A 3 -2.43 -8.83 10.36
CA THR A 3 -2.07 -10.24 10.06
C THR A 3 -1.38 -10.94 11.24
N TYR A 4 -0.56 -10.25 12.03
CA TYR A 4 0.07 -10.82 13.23
C TYR A 4 -1.00 -11.18 14.27
N THR A 5 -1.91 -10.25 14.57
CA THR A 5 -3.02 -10.45 15.51
C THR A 5 -4.00 -11.50 14.99
N PHE A 6 -4.27 -11.54 13.69
CA PHE A 6 -5.08 -12.56 13.02
C PHE A 6 -4.50 -13.97 13.22
N CYS A 7 -3.21 -14.16 12.92
CA CYS A 7 -2.51 -15.43 13.14
C CYS A 7 -2.49 -15.82 14.63
N THR A 8 -2.36 -14.85 15.53
CA THR A 8 -2.36 -15.08 16.97
C THR A 8 -3.74 -15.52 17.47
N ALA A 9 -4.80 -14.85 17.01
CA ALA A 9 -6.16 -15.06 17.49
C ALA A 9 -6.76 -16.38 16.99
N LEU A 10 -6.58 -16.70 15.70
CA LEU A 10 -7.13 -17.92 15.11
C LEU A 10 -6.23 -19.15 15.31
N GLY A 11 -4.96 -18.93 15.65
CA GLY A 11 -3.97 -19.99 15.70
C GLY A 11 -3.58 -20.49 14.30
N LYS A 12 -2.59 -21.40 14.26
CA LYS A 12 -1.90 -21.78 13.02
C LYS A 12 -2.82 -22.41 11.98
N GLU A 13 -3.65 -23.36 12.39
CA GLU A 13 -4.45 -24.17 11.46
C GLU A 13 -5.59 -23.36 10.83
N GLU A 14 -6.40 -22.69 11.64
CA GLU A 14 -7.56 -21.95 11.15
C GLU A 14 -7.13 -20.70 10.37
N ALA A 15 -6.12 -19.97 10.85
CA ALA A 15 -5.57 -18.83 10.11
C ALA A 15 -5.03 -19.26 8.75
N ASN A 16 -4.31 -20.38 8.67
CA ASN A 16 -3.78 -20.89 7.41
C ASN A 16 -4.88 -21.34 6.45
N ARG A 17 -5.90 -22.03 6.96
CA ARG A 17 -7.07 -22.44 6.17
C ARG A 17 -7.74 -21.23 5.51
N GLN A 18 -8.00 -20.18 6.29
CA GLN A 18 -8.62 -18.95 5.81
C GLN A 18 -7.74 -18.19 4.81
N LEU A 19 -6.45 -18.02 5.12
CA LEU A 19 -5.50 -17.33 4.24
C LEU A 19 -5.32 -18.06 2.91
N ARG A 20 -5.30 -19.40 2.91
CA ARG A 20 -5.21 -20.17 1.68
C ARG A 20 -6.41 -19.93 0.75
N ILE A 21 -7.63 -19.95 1.30
CA ILE A 21 -8.84 -19.63 0.52
C ILE A 21 -8.72 -18.21 -0.05
N HIS A 22 -8.25 -17.25 0.75
CA HIS A 22 -8.01 -15.89 0.28
C HIS A 22 -7.01 -15.85 -0.88
N TYR A 23 -5.81 -16.44 -0.72
CA TYR A 23 -4.78 -16.41 -1.77
C TYR A 23 -5.16 -17.16 -3.05
N GLU A 24 -5.99 -18.21 -2.95
CA GLU A 24 -6.46 -18.97 -4.10
C GLU A 24 -7.56 -18.24 -4.90
N ASN A 25 -8.33 -17.35 -4.26
CA ASN A 25 -9.53 -16.73 -4.87
C ASN A 25 -9.44 -15.20 -5.03
N TRP A 26 -8.60 -14.51 -4.27
CA TRP A 26 -8.54 -13.05 -4.29
C TRP A 26 -7.87 -12.51 -5.55
N VAL A 27 -6.81 -13.13 -6.06
CA VAL A 27 -6.16 -12.70 -7.31
C VAL A 27 -6.01 -13.92 -8.22
N THR A 28 -6.67 -13.87 -9.36
CA THR A 28 -6.76 -14.98 -10.31
C THR A 28 -6.13 -14.59 -11.65
N GLU A 29 -5.88 -15.58 -12.53
CA GLU A 29 -5.42 -15.32 -13.89
C GLU A 29 -6.39 -14.42 -14.68
N LYS A 30 -7.69 -14.47 -14.36
CA LYS A 30 -8.69 -13.59 -14.95
C LYS A 30 -8.43 -12.13 -14.57
N ASP A 31 -8.08 -11.85 -13.31
CA ASP A 31 -7.74 -10.50 -12.86
C ASP A 31 -6.49 -9.98 -13.59
N ILE A 32 -5.45 -10.82 -13.73
CA ILE A 32 -4.22 -10.47 -14.47
C ILE A 32 -4.52 -10.22 -15.95
N GLY A 33 -5.35 -11.05 -16.58
CA GLY A 33 -5.80 -10.86 -17.96
C GLY A 33 -6.59 -9.57 -18.16
N ALA A 34 -7.44 -9.20 -17.20
CA ALA A 34 -8.19 -7.94 -17.23
C ALA A 34 -7.26 -6.71 -17.10
N LEU A 35 -6.26 -6.77 -16.22
CA LEU A 35 -5.25 -5.72 -16.10
C LEU A 35 -4.43 -5.55 -17.38
N ALA A 36 -3.98 -6.67 -17.98
CA ALA A 36 -3.28 -6.64 -19.25
C ALA A 36 -4.15 -6.07 -20.39
N ALA A 37 -5.43 -6.44 -20.44
CA ALA A 37 -6.39 -5.90 -21.42
C ALA A 37 -6.64 -4.39 -21.25
N ALA A 38 -6.58 -3.89 -20.00
CA ALA A 38 -6.61 -2.46 -19.68
C ALA A 38 -5.29 -1.71 -20.01
N GLY A 39 -4.28 -2.41 -20.55
CA GLY A 39 -3.00 -1.82 -20.92
C GLY A 39 -2.00 -1.68 -19.77
N ILE A 40 -2.26 -2.30 -18.62
CA ILE A 40 -1.30 -2.40 -17.52
C ILE A 40 -0.17 -3.34 -17.93
N ASN A 41 1.07 -2.90 -17.72
CA ASN A 41 2.28 -3.61 -18.16
C ASN A 41 3.16 -4.11 -17.00
N SER A 42 2.87 -3.69 -15.77
CA SER A 42 3.63 -4.02 -14.56
C SER A 42 2.70 -4.11 -13.35
N LEU A 43 3.08 -4.94 -12.36
CA LEU A 43 2.40 -5.07 -11.08
C LEU A 43 3.40 -4.91 -9.94
N ARG A 44 3.06 -4.08 -8.95
CA ARG A 44 3.75 -3.99 -7.66
C ARG A 44 3.02 -4.90 -6.69
N ILE A 45 3.71 -5.89 -6.11
CA ILE A 45 3.08 -6.95 -5.32
C ILE A 45 3.67 -6.94 -3.91
N PRO A 46 3.01 -6.33 -2.92
CA PRO A 46 3.44 -6.36 -1.53
C PRO A 46 3.51 -7.79 -0.99
N VAL A 47 4.61 -8.16 -0.35
CA VAL A 47 4.78 -9.45 0.33
C VAL A 47 5.30 -9.26 1.75
N GLY A 48 4.90 -10.13 2.65
CA GLY A 48 5.42 -10.17 4.02
C GLY A 48 6.76 -10.88 4.09
N ASP A 49 7.64 -10.44 4.98
CA ASP A 49 8.94 -11.06 5.21
C ASP A 49 8.82 -12.48 5.82
N TRP A 50 7.81 -12.69 6.65
CA TRP A 50 7.44 -14.01 7.19
C TRP A 50 7.08 -15.04 6.11
N MET A 51 6.76 -14.62 4.88
CA MET A 51 6.46 -15.54 3.77
C MET A 51 7.73 -16.20 3.21
N PHE A 52 8.91 -15.66 3.51
CA PHE A 52 10.20 -16.11 3.01
C PHE A 52 11.13 -16.59 4.13
N ASN A 53 11.05 -15.97 5.31
CA ASN A 53 11.75 -16.40 6.51
C ASN A 53 10.79 -16.39 7.71
N PRO A 54 9.96 -17.44 7.87
CA PRO A 54 8.88 -17.44 8.86
C PRO A 54 9.36 -17.36 10.32
N TYR A 55 8.58 -16.70 11.15
CA TYR A 55 8.71 -16.67 12.61
C TYR A 55 7.34 -16.63 13.26
N GLU A 56 7.26 -16.98 14.55
CA GLU A 56 5.98 -16.95 15.28
C GLU A 56 5.37 -15.54 15.36
N PRO A 57 4.05 -15.40 15.20
CA PRO A 57 3.01 -16.44 15.03
C PRO A 57 2.78 -16.86 13.57
N PHE A 58 3.51 -16.29 12.61
CA PHE A 58 3.31 -16.56 11.18
C PHE A 58 3.73 -17.97 10.77
N SER A 59 4.68 -18.57 11.49
CA SER A 59 5.09 -19.97 11.34
C SER A 59 3.89 -20.91 11.51
N GLY A 60 3.49 -21.59 10.43
CA GLY A 60 2.28 -22.42 10.41
C GLY A 60 1.05 -21.67 9.92
N CYS A 61 0.85 -20.42 10.35
CA CYS A 61 -0.26 -19.56 9.91
C CYS A 61 -0.21 -19.26 8.39
N THR A 62 0.98 -19.09 7.82
CA THR A 62 1.17 -18.65 6.41
C THR A 62 1.83 -19.71 5.54
N THR A 63 1.94 -20.94 6.04
CA THR A 63 2.61 -22.06 5.35
C THR A 63 1.85 -22.47 4.08
N GLY A 64 2.58 -22.86 3.03
CA GLY A 64 1.97 -23.38 1.80
C GLY A 64 1.33 -22.32 0.90
N VAL A 65 1.42 -21.05 1.28
CA VAL A 65 1.05 -19.91 0.43
C VAL A 65 2.13 -19.76 -0.63
N ALA A 66 1.92 -20.36 -1.79
CA ALA A 66 2.77 -20.15 -2.95
C ALA A 66 2.30 -18.90 -3.70
N MET A 67 2.93 -17.74 -3.46
CA MET A 67 2.80 -16.62 -4.38
C MET A 67 3.37 -17.05 -5.74
N ARG A 68 2.51 -17.10 -6.76
CA ARG A 68 2.88 -17.63 -8.08
C ARG A 68 3.66 -16.65 -8.96
N THR A 69 3.70 -15.34 -8.64
CA THR A 69 4.48 -14.35 -9.43
C THR A 69 4.74 -13.04 -8.67
N THR A 70 5.93 -12.47 -8.92
CA THR A 70 6.50 -11.12 -8.66
C THR A 70 6.31 -10.49 -7.27
N VAL A 71 7.33 -9.78 -6.77
CA VAL A 71 7.46 -9.43 -5.34
C VAL A 71 8.03 -8.02 -5.15
N SER A 72 7.33 -7.19 -4.39
CA SER A 72 7.85 -6.04 -3.63
C SER A 72 7.72 -6.37 -2.13
N LEU A 73 8.73 -6.07 -1.33
CA LEU A 73 8.78 -6.49 0.07
C LEU A 73 8.21 -5.42 1.02
N THR A 74 7.12 -5.77 1.71
CA THR A 74 6.63 -5.05 2.88
C THR A 74 7.05 -5.81 4.13
N LEU A 75 8.08 -5.31 4.80
CA LEU A 75 8.59 -5.94 6.02
C LEU A 75 7.60 -5.78 7.19
N HIS A 76 7.25 -6.86 7.90
CA HIS A 76 6.53 -6.77 9.18
C HIS A 76 7.09 -7.72 10.24
N LEU A 77 8.23 -7.39 10.83
CA LEU A 77 8.85 -8.22 11.86
C LEU A 77 8.18 -8.12 13.23
N LYS A 78 8.07 -9.29 13.88
CA LYS A 78 7.62 -9.59 15.26
C LYS A 78 6.95 -8.45 16.06
N ARG A 79 5.64 -8.64 16.22
CA ARG A 79 4.72 -8.06 17.23
C ARG A 79 4.27 -6.62 17.04
N LEU A 80 4.86 -5.82 16.15
CA LEU A 80 4.55 -4.40 16.10
C LEU A 80 4.62 -3.91 14.64
N LEU A 81 3.44 -3.69 14.07
CA LEU A 81 3.24 -3.26 12.69
C LEU A 81 3.72 -1.81 12.50
N PHE A 82 3.80 -1.39 11.24
CA PHE A 82 3.50 -0.01 10.96
C PHE A 82 2.00 0.21 11.16
N GLU A 83 1.60 0.78 12.30
CA GLU A 83 0.24 1.27 12.48
C GLU A 83 0.17 2.66 11.87
N HIS A 84 -0.50 2.74 10.72
CA HIS A 84 -0.81 4.04 10.12
C HIS A 84 -1.83 4.78 10.98
N TRP A 85 -2.16 6.00 10.55
CA TRP A 85 -2.91 6.99 11.33
C TRP A 85 -3.92 6.37 12.28
N PRO A 86 -3.87 6.71 13.56
CA PRO A 86 -3.34 7.97 14.08
C PRO A 86 -2.41 7.82 15.30
N ILE A 87 -2.27 6.60 15.84
CA ILE A 87 -1.35 6.27 16.95
C ILE A 87 0.11 6.30 16.44
N ARG A 88 0.31 6.13 15.11
CA ARG A 88 1.59 6.24 14.37
C ARG A 88 2.77 5.58 15.10
N GLN A 89 2.78 4.25 15.09
CA GLN A 89 3.89 3.45 15.62
C GLN A 89 4.71 2.85 14.48
N ALA A 90 6.03 2.82 14.65
CA ALA A 90 6.96 2.46 13.58
C ALA A 90 8.05 1.50 14.05
N GLU A 91 7.68 0.30 14.46
CA GLU A 91 8.59 -0.60 15.18
C GLU A 91 9.55 -1.40 14.30
N TRP A 92 9.52 -1.18 12.98
CA TRP A 92 10.23 -1.98 11.99
C TRP A 92 11.76 -2.00 12.21
N ALA A 93 12.35 -0.83 12.52
CA ALA A 93 13.80 -0.67 12.72
C ALA A 93 14.24 -0.86 14.18
N GLY A 94 13.31 -0.99 15.13
CA GLY A 94 13.57 -1.02 16.56
C GLY A 94 12.42 -0.42 17.36
N THR A 95 12.60 -0.31 18.68
CA THR A 95 11.54 0.21 19.57
C THR A 95 11.28 1.68 19.30
N PHE A 96 10.04 2.00 18.95
CA PHE A 96 9.62 3.36 18.67
C PHE A 96 9.00 3.98 19.92
N ASP A 97 9.55 5.11 20.37
CA ASP A 97 9.00 5.91 21.44
C ASP A 97 7.97 6.88 20.85
N VAL A 98 6.69 6.57 21.09
CA VAL A 98 5.55 7.36 20.60
C VAL A 98 5.52 8.75 21.22
N GLU A 99 5.88 8.88 22.50
CA GLU A 99 5.85 10.15 23.23
C GLU A 99 6.94 11.11 22.73
N ASN A 100 8.15 10.58 22.51
CA ASN A 100 9.30 11.38 22.08
C ASN A 100 9.52 11.40 20.58
N HIS A 101 8.67 10.73 19.79
CA HIS A 101 8.74 10.66 18.34
C HIS A 101 10.14 10.25 17.83
N ASN A 102 10.72 9.20 18.42
CA ASN A 102 12.04 8.72 18.05
C ASN A 102 12.18 7.20 18.24
N TYR A 103 13.32 6.65 17.85
CA TYR A 103 13.68 5.27 18.19
C TYR A 103 14.51 5.27 19.46
N SER A 104 13.98 4.69 20.54
CA SER A 104 14.70 4.54 21.81
C SER A 104 15.83 3.51 21.69
N SER A 105 15.66 2.53 20.79
CA SER A 105 16.71 1.57 20.43
C SER A 105 16.56 1.09 18.98
N ILE A 106 17.70 0.78 18.34
CA ILE A 106 17.73 0.19 17.00
C ILE A 106 17.95 -1.32 17.11
N ASN A 107 17.08 -2.10 16.49
CA ASN A 107 17.18 -3.55 16.46
C ASN A 107 17.85 -4.01 15.15
N TYR A 108 19.18 -4.08 15.17
CA TYR A 108 19.96 -4.55 14.01
C TYR A 108 19.67 -6.00 13.62
N SER A 109 19.16 -6.83 14.53
CA SER A 109 18.73 -8.20 14.19
C SER A 109 17.54 -8.17 13.24
N ASN A 110 16.58 -7.26 13.45
CA ASN A 110 15.44 -7.09 12.54
C ASN A 110 15.89 -6.60 11.17
N LEU A 111 16.76 -5.58 11.13
CA LEU A 111 17.32 -5.07 9.88
C LEU A 111 18.12 -6.15 9.13
N ASN A 112 18.83 -7.02 9.84
CA ASN A 112 19.57 -8.12 9.22
C ASN A 112 18.64 -9.25 8.75
N HIS A 113 17.59 -9.57 9.50
CA HIS A 113 16.55 -10.51 9.07
C HIS A 113 15.93 -10.06 7.75
N SER A 114 15.60 -8.78 7.64
CA SER A 114 15.12 -8.18 6.40
C SER A 114 16.05 -8.43 5.20
N ILE A 115 17.35 -8.20 5.37
CA ILE A 115 18.35 -8.42 4.31
C ILE A 115 18.43 -9.91 3.92
N VAL A 116 18.29 -10.83 4.89
CA VAL A 116 18.20 -12.28 4.62
C VAL A 116 16.96 -12.61 3.81
N VAL A 117 15.83 -11.95 4.08
CA VAL A 117 14.60 -12.12 3.30
C VAL A 117 14.74 -11.58 1.87
N VAL A 118 15.36 -10.40 1.70
CA VAL A 118 15.69 -9.86 0.38
C VAL A 118 16.51 -10.88 -0.43
N GLU A 119 17.51 -11.49 0.19
CA GLU A 119 18.27 -12.58 -0.44
C GLU A 119 17.39 -13.80 -0.78
N ALA A 120 16.50 -14.21 0.11
CA ALA A 120 15.60 -15.33 -0.12
C ALA A 120 14.66 -15.08 -1.33
N ILE A 121 14.14 -13.86 -1.47
CA ILE A 121 13.32 -13.43 -2.61
C ILE A 121 14.14 -13.48 -3.89
N ILE A 122 15.34 -12.89 -3.90
CA ILE A 122 16.23 -12.91 -5.07
C ILE A 122 16.53 -14.35 -5.46
N ASN A 123 16.93 -15.20 -4.52
CA ASN A 123 17.25 -16.59 -4.83
C ASN A 123 16.06 -17.37 -5.37
N ARG A 124 14.84 -17.08 -4.91
CA ARG A 124 13.61 -17.69 -5.43
C ARG A 124 13.27 -17.23 -6.84
N TYR A 125 13.45 -15.94 -7.17
CA TYR A 125 12.91 -15.35 -8.40
C TYR A 125 13.94 -14.87 -9.43
N LYS A 126 15.25 -14.88 -9.15
CA LYS A 126 16.29 -14.40 -10.10
C LYS A 126 16.29 -15.06 -11.47
N GLY A 127 15.75 -16.28 -11.58
CA GLY A 127 15.57 -16.99 -12.86
C GLY A 127 14.26 -16.67 -13.59
N HIS A 128 13.34 -15.94 -12.97
CA HIS A 128 12.00 -15.67 -13.49
C HIS A 128 11.98 -14.35 -14.26
N LYS A 129 11.72 -14.39 -15.57
CA LYS A 129 11.78 -13.24 -16.47
C LYS A 129 10.83 -12.08 -16.11
N ALA A 130 9.75 -12.36 -15.39
CA ALA A 130 8.79 -11.35 -14.96
C ALA A 130 9.22 -10.56 -13.70
N VAL A 131 10.31 -10.96 -13.03
CA VAL A 131 10.81 -10.27 -11.84
C VAL A 131 12.13 -9.60 -12.19
N MET A 132 12.12 -8.27 -12.22
CA MET A 132 13.26 -7.46 -12.65
C MET A 132 13.61 -6.37 -11.64
N GLU A 133 12.83 -6.21 -10.59
CA GLU A 133 12.94 -5.09 -9.65
C GLU A 133 12.62 -5.61 -8.24
N ILE A 134 13.24 -5.01 -7.22
CA ILE A 134 12.94 -5.29 -5.82
C ILE A 134 13.04 -4.02 -4.99
N GLU A 135 12.02 -3.79 -4.17
CA GLU A 135 12.00 -2.80 -3.11
C GLU A 135 12.18 -3.54 -1.79
N PRO A 136 13.24 -3.27 -0.99
CA PRO A 136 13.55 -4.07 0.18
C PRO A 136 12.70 -3.74 1.41
N VAL A 137 12.10 -2.54 1.45
CA VAL A 137 11.19 -2.11 2.51
C VAL A 137 10.27 -1.00 1.99
N ASN A 138 8.98 -1.22 2.16
CA ASN A 138 7.91 -0.25 1.93
C ASN A 138 7.79 0.74 3.11
N GLU A 139 7.58 2.02 2.83
CA GLU A 139 7.19 3.04 3.80
C GLU A 139 7.94 3.03 5.16
N PRO A 140 9.29 2.94 5.21
CA PRO A 140 10.01 3.14 6.46
C PRO A 140 9.69 4.53 7.00
N TRP A 141 9.31 4.58 8.28
CA TRP A 141 8.75 5.79 8.88
C TRP A 141 9.68 7.01 8.78
N GLU A 142 9.11 8.21 8.66
CA GLU A 142 9.84 9.48 8.47
C GLU A 142 10.88 9.74 9.57
N LEU A 143 10.57 9.28 10.79
CA LEU A 143 11.39 9.44 11.98
C LEU A 143 12.47 8.34 12.12
N THR A 144 12.54 7.40 11.17
CA THR A 144 13.67 6.47 11.11
C THR A 144 14.97 7.26 10.94
N PRO A 145 15.98 7.06 11.81
CA PRO A 145 17.27 7.74 11.69
C PRO A 145 17.86 7.54 10.30
N ILE A 146 18.01 8.64 9.54
CA ILE A 146 18.34 8.57 8.11
C ILE A 146 19.66 7.83 7.82
N LYS A 147 20.63 7.92 8.75
CA LYS A 147 21.91 7.18 8.63
C LYS A 147 21.69 5.66 8.70
N VAL A 148 20.86 5.20 9.63
CA VAL A 148 20.53 3.77 9.78
C VAL A 148 19.79 3.28 8.54
N LEU A 149 18.82 4.06 8.06
CA LEU A 149 18.04 3.72 6.86
C LEU A 149 18.93 3.62 5.61
N LYS A 150 19.81 4.61 5.38
CA LYS A 150 20.74 4.59 4.25
C LYS A 150 21.76 3.45 4.34
N GLU A 151 22.22 3.10 5.53
CA GLU A 151 23.09 1.93 5.73
C GLU A 151 22.36 0.62 5.40
N TYR A 152 21.11 0.49 5.84
CA TYR A 152 20.25 -0.63 5.49
C TYR A 152 20.03 -0.74 3.97
N TYR A 153 19.69 0.36 3.30
CA TYR A 153 19.55 0.38 1.84
C TYR A 153 20.85 0.04 1.13
N TRP A 154 22.00 0.55 1.60
CA TRP A 154 23.29 0.22 1.01
C TRP A 154 23.63 -1.27 1.13
N LYS A 155 23.39 -1.88 2.29
CA LYS A 155 23.60 -3.32 2.51
C LYS A 155 22.69 -4.15 1.61
N SER A 156 21.42 -3.76 1.48
CA SER A 156 20.45 -4.42 0.61
C SER A 156 20.82 -4.28 -0.87
N TYR A 157 21.18 -3.08 -1.32
CA TYR A 157 21.64 -2.82 -2.70
C TYR A 157 22.83 -3.71 -3.07
N LYS A 158 23.85 -3.79 -2.21
CA LYS A 158 25.00 -4.68 -2.45
C LYS A 158 24.59 -6.15 -2.56
N ARG A 159 23.62 -6.60 -1.75
CA ARG A 159 23.09 -7.97 -1.83
C ARG A 159 22.38 -8.21 -3.17
N VAL A 160 21.55 -7.26 -3.61
CA VAL A 160 20.86 -7.33 -4.90
C VAL A 160 21.86 -7.41 -6.05
N LYS A 161 22.82 -6.48 -6.11
CA LYS A 161 23.83 -6.46 -7.17
C LYS A 161 24.71 -7.71 -7.20
N ALA A 162 24.99 -8.32 -6.05
CA ALA A 162 25.77 -9.55 -5.96
C ALA A 162 25.01 -10.79 -6.46
N LEU A 163 23.70 -10.87 -6.25
CA LEU A 163 22.89 -12.07 -6.52
C LEU A 163 22.04 -11.99 -7.79
N ALA A 164 21.65 -10.78 -8.19
CA ALA A 164 20.85 -10.47 -9.37
C ALA A 164 21.30 -9.11 -9.95
N LEU A 165 22.46 -9.13 -10.61
CA LEU A 165 23.15 -7.92 -11.10
C LEU A 165 22.24 -6.97 -11.88
N LEU A 166 21.34 -7.50 -12.73
CA LEU A 166 20.47 -6.72 -13.62
C LEU A 166 19.15 -6.26 -12.97
N TRP A 167 18.87 -6.65 -11.73
CA TRP A 167 17.63 -6.21 -11.07
C TRP A 167 17.73 -4.75 -10.66
N LYS A 168 16.64 -3.99 -10.88
CA LYS A 168 16.54 -2.64 -10.32
C LYS A 168 16.30 -2.70 -8.82
N PHE A 169 16.97 -1.83 -8.10
CA PHE A 169 16.84 -1.66 -6.66
C PHE A 169 16.01 -0.41 -6.38
N ILE A 170 14.83 -0.60 -5.81
CA ILE A 170 13.85 0.44 -5.57
C ILE A 170 13.97 0.91 -4.11
N ILE A 171 13.92 2.22 -3.88
CA ILE A 171 14.14 2.85 -2.58
C ILE A 171 12.91 3.68 -2.24
N HIS A 172 12.14 3.29 -1.23
CA HIS A 172 11.10 4.19 -0.71
C HIS A 172 11.71 5.47 -0.11
N ASP A 173 11.08 6.62 -0.37
CA ASP A 173 11.54 7.95 0.07
C ASP A 173 11.42 8.22 1.57
N SER A 174 10.85 7.27 2.32
CA SER A 174 10.63 7.33 3.77
C SER A 174 9.83 8.58 4.18
N PHE A 175 8.81 8.95 3.40
CA PHE A 175 8.00 10.17 3.56
C PHE A 175 8.83 11.46 3.49
N ARG A 176 10.07 11.39 3.00
CA ARG A 176 11.02 12.49 2.90
C ARG A 176 11.38 12.75 1.45
N PHE A 177 10.39 13.13 0.64
CA PHE A 177 10.57 13.38 -0.79
C PHE A 177 11.30 14.71 -1.07
N GLY A 178 12.62 14.72 -0.95
CA GLY A 178 13.42 15.92 -1.20
C GLY A 178 14.91 15.66 -1.48
N LEU A 179 15.51 16.53 -2.29
CA LEU A 179 16.89 16.41 -2.75
C LEU A 179 17.90 16.35 -1.60
N ALA A 180 17.66 17.09 -0.51
CA ALA A 180 18.54 17.11 0.66
C ALA A 180 18.72 15.72 1.30
N PHE A 181 17.75 14.82 1.13
CA PHE A 181 17.81 13.47 1.68
C PHE A 181 18.38 12.47 0.69
N TRP A 182 18.05 12.57 -0.60
CA TRP A 182 18.29 11.47 -1.55
C TRP A 182 19.31 11.76 -2.65
N ALA A 183 19.60 13.03 -2.97
CA ALA A 183 20.38 13.37 -4.17
C ALA A 183 21.82 12.83 -4.18
N ASP A 184 22.44 12.67 -3.00
CA ASP A 184 23.80 12.12 -2.89
C ASP A 184 23.82 10.62 -2.63
N PHE A 185 22.69 10.03 -2.25
CA PHE A 185 22.63 8.62 -1.91
C PHE A 185 22.62 7.76 -3.17
N LEU A 186 23.56 6.80 -3.26
CA LEU A 186 23.74 5.91 -4.42
C LEU A 186 23.96 6.63 -5.76
N ARG A 187 24.38 7.91 -5.74
CA ARG A 187 24.73 8.64 -6.96
C ARG A 187 25.78 7.87 -7.76
N GLY A 188 25.50 7.62 -9.03
CA GLY A 188 26.37 6.87 -9.94
C GLY A 188 26.25 5.34 -9.85
N CYS A 189 25.42 4.79 -8.94
CA CYS A 189 25.09 3.37 -8.93
C CYS A 189 24.06 3.06 -10.05
N PRO A 190 24.22 1.95 -10.81
CA PRO A 190 23.27 1.56 -11.84
C PRO A 190 22.01 0.89 -11.25
N ASP A 191 20.95 0.86 -12.07
CA ASP A 191 19.67 0.18 -11.80
C ASP A 191 19.08 0.52 -10.43
N ILE A 192 18.96 1.82 -10.14
CA ILE A 192 18.27 2.31 -8.96
C ILE A 192 17.09 3.19 -9.36
N ALA A 193 16.06 3.22 -8.53
CA ALA A 193 14.97 4.19 -8.61
C ALA A 193 14.48 4.56 -7.22
N LEU A 194 13.94 5.76 -7.07
CA LEU A 194 13.26 6.20 -5.86
C LEU A 194 11.76 5.99 -6.02
N ASP A 195 11.14 5.40 -5.01
CA ASP A 195 9.70 5.26 -4.88
C ASP A 195 9.14 6.35 -3.95
N THR A 196 8.06 7.01 -4.38
CA THR A 196 7.31 7.97 -3.58
C THR A 196 5.81 7.68 -3.66
N HIS A 197 5.12 7.87 -2.55
CA HIS A 197 3.69 7.61 -2.42
C HIS A 197 2.90 8.92 -2.32
N ILE A 198 1.87 9.08 -3.15
CA ILE A 198 1.15 10.36 -3.29
C ILE A 198 -0.35 10.15 -3.08
N TYR A 199 -0.82 10.58 -1.91
CA TYR A 199 -2.22 10.50 -1.51
C TYR A 199 -2.80 11.86 -1.13
N GLN A 200 -4.13 11.98 -1.20
CA GLN A 200 -4.87 13.16 -0.75
C GLN A 200 -5.94 12.83 0.30
N ALA A 201 -6.16 11.54 0.59
CA ALA A 201 -7.19 11.07 1.52
C ALA A 201 -7.04 11.60 2.96
N TRP A 202 -5.79 11.92 3.36
CA TRP A 202 -5.46 12.43 4.69
C TRP A 202 -5.29 13.96 4.75
N ASN A 203 -5.46 14.66 3.62
CA ASN A 203 -5.44 16.12 3.61
C ASN A 203 -6.54 16.68 4.52
N SER A 204 -6.33 17.89 5.02
CA SER A 204 -7.42 18.61 5.68
C SER A 204 -8.54 18.91 4.68
N PRO A 205 -9.81 18.96 5.15
CA PRO A 205 -10.93 19.43 4.35
C PRO A 205 -10.58 20.71 3.60
N GLY A 206 -10.89 20.74 2.31
CA GLY A 206 -10.52 21.83 1.41
C GLY A 206 -11.45 21.88 0.20
N THR A 207 -11.20 22.83 -0.69
CA THR A 207 -12.00 23.03 -1.90
C THR A 207 -11.60 22.05 -3.02
N ILE A 208 -12.45 21.95 -4.05
CA ILE A 208 -12.10 21.19 -5.27
C ILE A 208 -10.83 21.75 -5.89
N GLU A 209 -10.72 23.08 -5.92
CA GLU A 209 -9.57 23.81 -6.45
C GLU A 209 -8.28 23.47 -5.71
N ASP A 210 -8.32 23.32 -4.38
CA ASP A 210 -7.17 22.93 -3.56
C ASP A 210 -6.67 21.53 -3.95
N PHE A 211 -7.58 20.56 -4.03
CA PHE A 211 -7.23 19.18 -4.41
C PHE A 211 -6.75 19.10 -5.85
N PHE A 212 -7.37 19.85 -6.76
CA PHE A 212 -6.97 19.93 -8.16
C PHE A 212 -5.59 20.58 -8.34
N SER A 213 -5.35 21.68 -7.64
CA SER A 213 -4.07 22.39 -7.65
C SER A 213 -2.97 21.49 -7.09
N ASN A 214 -3.20 20.87 -5.94
CA ASN A 214 -2.25 19.94 -5.33
C ASN A 214 -1.93 18.76 -6.27
N ALA A 215 -2.93 18.13 -6.90
CA ALA A 215 -2.71 17.04 -7.84
C ALA A 215 -1.87 17.47 -9.06
N CYS A 216 -2.15 18.64 -9.63
CA CYS A 216 -1.38 19.19 -10.76
C CYS A 216 0.04 19.57 -10.37
N GLN A 217 0.27 20.02 -9.13
CA GLN A 217 1.58 20.51 -8.68
C GLN A 217 2.60 19.38 -8.45
N GLN A 218 2.13 18.15 -8.22
CA GLN A 218 3.02 16.98 -8.01
C GLN A 218 4.03 16.80 -9.14
N LYS A 219 3.65 17.11 -10.39
CA LYS A 219 4.56 17.02 -11.55
C LYS A 219 5.86 17.81 -11.34
N TYR A 220 5.79 18.99 -10.74
CA TYR A 220 6.97 19.84 -10.57
C TYR A 220 7.94 19.25 -9.55
N VAL A 221 7.42 18.62 -8.49
CA VAL A 221 8.24 17.98 -7.46
C VAL A 221 8.87 16.70 -8.01
N ILE A 222 8.08 15.88 -8.73
CA ILE A 222 8.55 14.65 -9.37
C ILE A 222 9.64 14.95 -10.40
N THR A 223 9.38 15.86 -11.35
CA THR A 223 10.38 16.24 -12.38
C THR A 223 11.64 16.80 -11.74
N LYS A 224 11.52 17.67 -10.72
CA LYS A 224 12.69 18.21 -10.03
C LYS A 224 13.55 17.13 -9.37
N MET A 225 12.91 16.11 -8.79
CA MET A 225 13.61 14.99 -8.17
C MET A 225 14.29 14.13 -9.24
N GLU A 226 13.56 13.75 -10.28
CA GLU A 226 14.08 12.89 -11.36
C GLU A 226 15.24 13.54 -12.13
N ASP A 227 15.14 14.82 -12.47
CA ASP A 227 16.20 15.57 -13.16
C ASP A 227 17.51 15.68 -12.37
N ALA A 228 17.43 15.60 -11.03
CA ALA A 228 18.55 15.88 -10.15
C ALA A 228 19.27 14.63 -9.61
N MET A 229 18.65 13.45 -9.64
CA MET A 229 19.19 12.26 -8.98
C MET A 229 19.06 10.96 -9.77
N MET A 230 17.92 10.28 -9.65
CA MET A 230 17.64 8.94 -10.18
C MET A 230 16.18 8.88 -10.63
N PRO A 231 15.79 7.91 -11.47
CA PRO A 231 14.42 7.70 -11.87
C PRO A 231 13.46 7.71 -10.67
N VAL A 232 12.33 8.41 -10.79
CA VAL A 232 11.29 8.44 -9.75
C VAL A 232 10.10 7.62 -10.22
N ILE A 233 9.69 6.67 -9.38
CA ILE A 233 8.47 5.89 -9.56
C ILE A 233 7.47 6.39 -8.53
N VAL A 234 6.23 6.65 -8.96
CA VAL A 234 5.13 6.85 -8.02
C VAL A 234 4.53 5.47 -7.69
N GLY A 235 5.12 4.76 -6.72
CA GLY A 235 4.80 3.37 -6.40
C GLY A 235 3.46 3.16 -5.73
N GLU A 236 2.87 4.24 -5.20
CA GLU A 236 1.48 4.24 -4.78
C GLU A 236 0.81 5.60 -4.98
N TRP A 237 -0.40 5.57 -5.54
CA TRP A 237 -1.33 6.70 -5.54
C TRP A 237 -2.77 6.21 -5.73
N SER A 238 -3.73 6.99 -5.27
CA SER A 238 -5.16 6.70 -5.47
C SER A 238 -5.96 7.98 -5.72
N ILE A 239 -7.28 7.82 -5.94
CA ILE A 239 -8.23 8.93 -6.12
C ILE A 239 -9.01 9.20 -4.82
N GLY A 240 -8.63 8.57 -3.71
CA GLY A 240 -9.19 8.87 -2.39
C GLY A 240 -8.98 10.35 -2.01
N THR A 241 -10.07 11.03 -1.69
CA THR A 241 -10.11 12.43 -1.21
C THR A 241 -10.44 12.55 0.26
N ASP A 242 -10.83 11.45 0.87
CA ASP A 242 -11.20 11.30 2.27
C ASP A 242 -10.76 9.93 2.77
N ASN A 243 -10.83 9.73 4.08
CA ASN A 243 -10.56 8.47 4.74
C ASN A 243 -11.83 7.80 5.30
N CYS A 244 -12.93 7.91 4.56
CA CYS A 244 -14.19 7.28 4.92
C CYS A 244 -14.25 5.77 4.63
N ALA A 245 -13.36 5.27 3.78
CA ALA A 245 -13.26 3.84 3.55
C ALA A 245 -13.11 3.09 4.87
N MET A 246 -13.96 2.09 5.08
CA MET A 246 -14.03 1.29 6.30
C MET A 246 -12.65 0.75 6.65
N TRP A 247 -12.23 1.03 7.88
CA TRP A 247 -10.92 0.64 8.42
C TRP A 247 -9.70 1.10 7.62
N LEU A 248 -9.81 2.14 6.77
CA LEU A 248 -8.67 2.68 6.02
C LEU A 248 -7.54 3.18 6.94
N ASN A 249 -7.91 3.78 8.07
CA ASN A 249 -6.94 4.22 9.09
C ASN A 249 -6.45 3.06 9.98
N GLY A 250 -7.03 1.87 9.84
CA GLY A 250 -6.76 0.73 10.70
C GLY A 250 -8.06 0.14 11.25
N PHE A 251 -8.03 -1.15 11.57
CA PHE A 251 -9.18 -1.84 12.17
C PHE A 251 -9.50 -1.19 13.51
N ASN A 252 -10.67 -0.53 13.54
CA ASN A 252 -11.17 0.24 14.67
C ASN A 252 -10.18 1.29 15.18
N ASP A 253 -9.49 1.96 14.25
CA ASP A 253 -8.44 2.95 14.53
C ASP A 253 -8.81 4.38 14.10
N ASN A 254 -10.09 4.71 13.94
CA ASN A 254 -10.46 6.13 13.79
C ASN A 254 -10.33 6.83 15.14
N LEU A 255 -9.30 7.67 15.31
CA LEU A 255 -9.21 8.61 16.44
C LEU A 255 -10.33 9.66 16.41
N PRO A 256 -10.57 10.36 17.54
CA PRO A 256 -11.47 11.49 17.58
C PRO A 256 -11.09 12.52 16.50
N GLY A 257 -12.08 12.95 15.70
CA GLY A 257 -11.89 13.89 14.59
C GLY A 257 -11.62 13.24 13.23
N PHE A 258 -11.57 11.91 13.15
CA PHE A 258 -11.59 11.15 11.90
C PHE A 258 -12.85 10.27 11.80
N PRO A 259 -13.42 10.11 10.60
CA PRO A 259 -13.10 10.80 9.34
C PRO A 259 -13.35 12.31 9.46
N LYS A 260 -12.59 13.12 8.73
CA LYS A 260 -12.74 14.60 8.79
C LYS A 260 -14.00 15.11 8.07
N VAL A 261 -14.76 14.20 7.46
CA VAL A 261 -15.92 14.48 6.60
C VAL A 261 -17.01 13.46 6.88
N GLN A 262 -18.26 13.79 6.52
CA GLN A 262 -19.36 12.83 6.62
C GLN A 262 -19.24 11.75 5.53
N CYS A 263 -19.25 10.50 5.96
CA CYS A 263 -19.16 9.35 5.06
C CYS A 263 -20.52 8.96 4.48
N HIS A 264 -20.46 8.38 3.28
CA HIS A 264 -21.62 7.76 2.67
C HIS A 264 -21.71 6.31 3.14
N MET A 265 -22.92 5.83 3.43
CA MET A 265 -23.16 4.47 3.88
C MET A 265 -23.81 3.67 2.76
N VAL A 266 -23.28 2.49 2.44
CA VAL A 266 -23.83 1.55 1.45
C VAL A 266 -24.15 0.21 2.13
N ASP A 267 -24.89 -0.65 1.46
CA ASP A 267 -25.07 -2.03 1.93
C ASP A 267 -23.72 -2.75 1.96
N CYS A 268 -23.41 -3.38 3.10
CA CYS A 268 -22.25 -4.25 3.21
C CYS A 268 -22.44 -5.50 2.34
N PRO A 269 -21.35 -6.10 1.83
CA PRO A 269 -21.38 -7.41 1.22
C PRO A 269 -21.66 -8.44 2.32
N ILE A 270 -22.94 -8.78 2.48
CA ILE A 270 -23.39 -9.68 3.55
C ILE A 270 -22.84 -11.09 3.33
N ASN A 271 -22.85 -11.55 2.08
CA ASN A 271 -22.20 -12.80 1.70
C ASN A 271 -20.76 -12.53 1.28
N SER A 272 -19.88 -13.50 1.53
CA SER A 272 -18.52 -13.42 1.03
C SER A 272 -18.53 -13.27 -0.49
N THR A 273 -17.75 -12.32 -1.01
CA THR A 273 -17.65 -12.08 -2.45
C THR A 273 -16.69 -13.04 -3.16
N TYR A 274 -15.78 -13.69 -2.44
CA TYR A 274 -14.79 -14.62 -3.02
C TYR A 274 -14.32 -15.75 -2.08
N LEU A 275 -14.66 -15.73 -0.79
CA LEU A 275 -14.23 -16.79 0.16
C LEU A 275 -15.18 -18.00 0.15
N GLY A 276 -16.33 -17.90 -0.54
CA GLY A 276 -17.34 -18.94 -0.64
C GLY A 276 -18.33 -18.97 0.53
N ASP A 277 -19.27 -19.91 0.46
CA ASP A 277 -20.34 -20.07 1.46
C ASP A 277 -19.83 -20.72 2.75
N GLY A 278 -20.42 -20.32 3.90
CA GLY A 278 -20.12 -20.90 5.20
C GLY A 278 -18.77 -20.46 5.80
N PHE A 279 -18.14 -19.42 5.23
CA PHE A 279 -16.93 -18.85 5.81
C PHE A 279 -17.24 -18.22 7.18
N PRO A 280 -16.41 -18.45 8.22
CA PRO A 280 -16.68 -17.92 9.56
C PRO A 280 -16.94 -16.41 9.55
N GLY A 281 -18.06 -16.00 10.15
CA GLY A 281 -18.49 -14.59 10.15
C GLY A 281 -19.30 -14.16 8.92
N THR A 282 -19.59 -15.07 7.98
CA THR A 282 -20.51 -14.84 6.86
C THR A 282 -21.70 -15.81 6.89
N PRO A 283 -22.94 -15.37 6.55
CA PRO A 283 -23.29 -14.00 6.21
C PRO A 283 -23.16 -13.03 7.40
N LEU A 284 -22.88 -11.75 7.11
CA LEU A 284 -22.91 -10.70 8.12
C LEU A 284 -24.33 -10.57 8.71
N ASP A 285 -24.42 -10.41 10.02
CA ASP A 285 -25.71 -10.20 10.69
C ASP A 285 -26.13 -8.72 10.58
N GLU A 286 -27.03 -8.43 9.65
CA GLU A 286 -27.51 -7.08 9.35
C GLU A 286 -28.35 -6.46 10.47
N THR A 287 -28.81 -7.26 11.44
CA THR A 287 -29.60 -6.76 12.58
C THR A 287 -28.75 -6.20 13.69
N LYS A 288 -27.44 -6.48 13.66
CA LYS A 288 -26.53 -6.07 14.72
C LYS A 288 -26.09 -4.61 14.55
N PRO A 289 -26.04 -3.85 15.65
CA PRO A 289 -25.35 -2.56 15.65
C PRO A 289 -23.85 -2.78 15.46
N ILE A 290 -23.09 -1.69 15.43
CA ILE A 290 -21.63 -1.69 15.56
C ILE A 290 -21.18 -2.78 16.54
N GLN A 291 -20.26 -3.64 16.09
CA GLN A 291 -19.67 -4.69 16.90
C GLN A 291 -18.23 -4.30 17.27
N GLY A 292 -17.89 -4.45 18.55
CA GLY A 292 -16.56 -4.10 19.04
C GLY A 292 -15.44 -5.02 18.52
N PRO A 293 -14.17 -4.65 18.78
CA PRO A 293 -13.74 -3.55 19.65
C PRO A 293 -14.06 -2.18 19.06
N TYR A 294 -14.65 -1.25 19.80
CA TYR A 294 -15.07 0.04 19.24
C TYR A 294 -13.90 0.99 19.04
N SER A 295 -13.86 1.70 17.91
CA SER A 295 -13.05 2.89 17.71
C SER A 295 -13.74 4.12 18.32
N THR A 296 -13.01 5.23 18.39
CA THR A 296 -13.57 6.52 18.82
C THR A 296 -14.28 7.30 17.69
N GLY A 297 -14.51 6.70 16.51
CA GLY A 297 -14.91 7.39 15.28
C GLY A 297 -16.17 6.84 14.61
N MET A 298 -16.59 7.46 13.49
CA MET A 298 -17.88 7.21 12.82
C MET A 298 -17.81 6.34 11.54
N CYS A 299 -16.73 5.59 11.30
CA CYS A 299 -16.63 4.68 10.13
C CYS A 299 -16.63 3.19 10.52
N GLU A 300 -17.55 2.78 11.39
CA GLU A 300 -17.73 1.35 11.70
C GLU A 300 -18.98 0.82 11.00
N PRO A 301 -18.95 -0.45 10.53
CA PRO A 301 -20.13 -1.07 9.96
C PRO A 301 -21.21 -1.24 11.03
N SER A 302 -22.46 -0.93 10.68
CA SER A 302 -23.60 -0.98 11.61
C SER A 302 -24.88 -1.28 10.85
N PHE A 303 -25.68 -2.20 11.38
CA PHE A 303 -26.98 -2.58 10.80
C PHE A 303 -26.90 -2.92 9.30
N GLY A 304 -25.91 -3.72 8.92
CA GLY A 304 -25.69 -4.11 7.52
C GLY A 304 -25.17 -3.00 6.60
N LYS A 305 -24.86 -1.81 7.14
CA LYS A 305 -24.33 -0.68 6.36
C LYS A 305 -22.84 -0.46 6.60
N CYS A 306 -22.09 -0.26 5.52
CA CYS A 306 -20.65 -0.04 5.52
C CYS A 306 -20.33 1.38 5.05
N PRO A 307 -19.43 2.10 5.73
CA PRO A 307 -18.98 3.42 5.31
C PRO A 307 -18.04 3.32 4.11
N VAL A 308 -18.26 4.17 3.11
CA VAL A 308 -17.42 4.32 1.92
C VAL A 308 -17.13 5.81 1.70
N ASN A 309 -16.43 6.15 0.63
CA ASN A 309 -16.07 7.53 0.30
C ASN A 309 -17.24 8.51 0.38
N SER A 310 -16.96 9.71 0.84
CA SER A 310 -17.96 10.77 0.88
C SER A 310 -18.42 11.14 -0.52
N GLN A 311 -19.72 11.36 -0.67
CA GLN A 311 -20.34 11.87 -1.90
C GLN A 311 -20.68 13.37 -1.80
N SER A 312 -20.46 13.97 -0.63
CA SER A 312 -20.84 15.35 -0.34
C SER A 312 -19.69 16.18 0.22
N PHE A 313 -18.47 15.64 0.25
CA PHE A 313 -17.30 16.33 0.80
C PHE A 313 -17.08 17.72 0.18
N PHE A 314 -17.25 17.84 -1.13
CA PHE A 314 -17.13 19.11 -1.85
C PHE A 314 -18.49 19.75 -2.18
N HIS A 315 -19.57 19.28 -1.57
CA HIS A 315 -20.95 19.62 -1.96
C HIS A 315 -21.23 19.38 -3.46
N GLN A 316 -20.57 18.37 -4.03
CA GLN A 316 -20.68 18.05 -5.45
C GLN A 316 -22.03 17.39 -5.78
N TYR A 317 -22.62 17.77 -6.92
CA TYR A 317 -23.80 17.10 -7.46
C TYR A 317 -23.43 15.88 -8.34
N ASP A 318 -22.29 15.96 -9.05
CA ASP A 318 -21.80 14.88 -9.92
C ASP A 318 -20.41 14.40 -9.46
N ASP A 319 -20.41 13.43 -8.55
CA ASP A 319 -19.19 12.81 -8.04
C ASP A 319 -18.42 12.06 -9.14
N ALA A 320 -19.09 11.55 -10.18
CA ALA A 320 -18.42 10.84 -11.26
C ALA A 320 -17.57 11.78 -12.12
N ALA A 321 -18.14 12.90 -12.53
CA ALA A 321 -17.41 13.94 -13.27
C ALA A 321 -16.25 14.50 -12.44
N LEU A 322 -16.48 14.78 -11.15
CA LEU A 322 -15.44 15.25 -10.24
C LEU A 322 -14.29 14.24 -10.12
N THR A 323 -14.62 12.97 -9.88
CA THR A 323 -13.63 11.89 -9.73
C THR A 323 -12.83 11.73 -11.02
N ARG A 324 -13.49 11.77 -12.19
CA ARG A 324 -12.79 11.70 -13.49
C ARG A 324 -11.85 12.89 -13.71
N ALA A 325 -12.30 14.11 -13.40
CA ALA A 325 -11.48 15.31 -13.51
C ALA A 325 -10.25 15.26 -12.59
N LEU A 326 -10.43 14.83 -11.33
CA LEU A 326 -9.32 14.61 -10.39
C LEU A 326 -8.34 13.55 -10.91
N THR A 327 -8.86 12.46 -11.46
CA THR A 327 -8.05 11.36 -12.00
C THR A 327 -7.14 11.84 -13.12
N LEU A 328 -7.68 12.61 -14.09
CA LEU A 328 -6.88 13.17 -15.18
C LEU A 328 -5.79 14.13 -14.67
N LYS A 329 -6.08 14.91 -13.63
CA LYS A 329 -5.09 15.82 -13.01
C LYS A 329 -3.99 15.06 -12.29
N LYS A 330 -4.34 14.01 -11.52
CA LYS A 330 -3.37 13.12 -10.87
C LYS A 330 -2.51 12.40 -11.89
N LEU A 331 -3.10 11.85 -12.96
CA LEU A 331 -2.38 11.20 -14.05
C LEU A 331 -1.38 12.15 -14.73
N ASN A 332 -1.78 13.40 -14.98
CA ASN A 332 -0.86 14.43 -15.50
C ASN A 332 0.31 14.73 -14.54
N GLY A 333 0.12 14.49 -13.23
CA GLY A 333 1.16 14.55 -12.21
C GLY A 333 2.06 13.33 -12.24
N VAL A 334 1.50 12.16 -11.93
CA VAL A 334 2.27 10.92 -11.69
C VAL A 334 2.91 10.34 -12.96
N ALA A 335 2.34 10.61 -14.14
CA ALA A 335 2.87 10.10 -15.41
C ALA A 335 4.10 10.85 -15.93
N VAL A 336 4.55 11.93 -15.26
CA VAL A 336 5.82 12.58 -15.63
C VAL A 336 7.04 11.84 -15.06
N GLY A 337 6.83 11.00 -14.05
CA GLY A 337 7.88 10.14 -13.51
C GLY A 337 8.19 8.95 -14.42
N HIS A 338 9.16 8.14 -14.02
CA HIS A 338 9.59 6.94 -14.72
C HIS A 338 8.54 5.81 -14.75
N GLY A 339 7.51 5.90 -13.90
CA GLY A 339 6.41 4.94 -13.83
C GLY A 339 5.48 5.26 -12.66
N TRP A 340 4.32 4.62 -12.65
CA TRP A 340 3.36 4.73 -11.55
C TRP A 340 2.61 3.43 -11.31
N TYR A 341 2.20 3.20 -10.08
CA TYR A 341 1.41 2.05 -9.65
C TYR A 341 0.19 2.56 -8.86
N PHE A 342 -1.01 2.22 -9.35
CA PHE A 342 -2.25 2.64 -8.71
C PHE A 342 -2.55 1.74 -7.51
N TRP A 343 -2.81 2.35 -6.36
CA TRP A 343 -3.21 1.65 -5.14
C TRP A 343 -4.75 1.72 -4.97
N ASN A 344 -5.49 0.62 -5.16
CA ASN A 344 -5.11 -0.73 -5.60
C ASN A 344 -6.03 -1.17 -6.75
N PHE A 345 -5.80 -2.35 -7.34
CA PHE A 345 -6.61 -2.82 -8.47
C PHE A 345 -7.97 -3.40 -8.08
N LYS A 346 -8.11 -3.96 -6.86
CA LYS A 346 -9.33 -4.60 -6.37
C LYS A 346 -9.55 -4.36 -4.88
N THR A 347 -10.79 -4.11 -4.48
CA THR A 347 -11.27 -4.10 -3.09
C THR A 347 -12.62 -4.81 -3.00
N GLU A 348 -13.10 -5.12 -1.79
CA GLU A 348 -14.43 -5.74 -1.64
C GLU A 348 -15.57 -4.72 -1.84
N ILE A 349 -15.37 -3.46 -1.44
CA ILE A 349 -16.45 -2.45 -1.32
C ILE A 349 -16.08 -1.01 -1.70
N HIS A 350 -14.80 -0.68 -1.93
CA HIS A 350 -14.34 0.71 -2.03
C HIS A 350 -13.94 1.13 -3.45
N TYR A 351 -14.81 1.86 -4.12
CA TYR A 351 -14.60 2.20 -5.53
C TYR A 351 -13.53 3.27 -5.80
N LYS A 352 -13.30 4.29 -4.94
CA LYS A 352 -12.32 5.38 -5.27
C LYS A 352 -10.85 4.96 -5.16
N VAL A 353 -10.60 3.79 -4.58
CA VAL A 353 -9.27 3.18 -4.45
C VAL A 353 -9.18 1.87 -5.23
N GLU A 354 -10.14 1.60 -6.12
CA GLU A 354 -10.23 0.36 -6.89
C GLU A 354 -10.17 0.62 -8.39
N PHE A 355 -9.08 0.20 -9.03
CA PHE A 355 -8.86 0.40 -10.46
C PHE A 355 -10.00 -0.17 -11.32
N PHE A 356 -10.48 -1.39 -11.06
CA PHE A 356 -11.56 -2.01 -11.84
C PHE A 356 -12.89 -1.27 -11.70
N GLY A 357 -13.28 -0.89 -10.47
CA GLY A 357 -14.48 -0.08 -10.21
C GLY A 357 -14.43 1.29 -10.89
N LEU A 358 -13.26 1.94 -10.91
CA LEU A 358 -13.07 3.21 -11.61
C LEU A 358 -13.09 3.05 -13.12
N GLY A 359 -12.55 1.95 -13.64
CA GLY A 359 -12.52 1.65 -15.07
C GLY A 359 -13.93 1.39 -15.62
N SER A 360 -14.69 0.52 -14.96
CA SER A 360 -16.06 0.16 -15.36
C SER A 360 -17.02 1.35 -15.32
N SER A 361 -16.73 2.35 -14.49
CA SER A 361 -17.54 3.57 -14.36
C SER A 361 -17.00 4.77 -15.15
N GLY A 362 -15.97 4.59 -15.98
CA GLY A 362 -15.40 5.65 -16.83
C GLY A 362 -14.67 6.76 -16.06
N ARG A 363 -14.33 6.52 -14.79
CA ARG A 363 -13.67 7.48 -13.91
C ARG A 363 -12.15 7.46 -14.03
N ILE A 364 -11.57 6.33 -14.46
CA ILE A 364 -10.17 6.24 -14.90
C ILE A 364 -10.11 5.85 -16.39
N PRO A 365 -9.27 6.50 -17.21
CA PRO A 365 -9.10 6.11 -18.61
C PRO A 365 -8.60 4.65 -18.72
N GLN A 366 -9.26 3.84 -19.53
CA GLN A 366 -8.86 2.46 -19.84
C GLN A 366 -8.16 2.34 -21.22
N GLU A 367 -8.13 3.42 -21.99
CA GLU A 367 -7.39 3.50 -23.24
C GLU A 367 -5.98 4.02 -23.00
N ARG A 368 -4.99 3.49 -23.73
CA ARG A 368 -3.57 3.90 -23.63
C ARG A 368 -3.46 5.42 -23.65
N VAL A 369 -3.19 6.03 -22.50
CA VAL A 369 -2.52 7.33 -22.48
C VAL A 369 -1.18 7.05 -23.13
N LYS A 370 -1.01 7.48 -24.38
CA LYS A 370 0.27 7.42 -25.08
C LYS A 370 1.25 8.23 -24.25
N VAL A 371 2.03 7.57 -23.39
CA VAL A 371 3.22 8.16 -22.79
C VAL A 371 4.07 8.62 -23.98
N PRO A 372 4.40 9.91 -24.10
CA PRO A 372 5.31 10.35 -25.14
C PRO A 372 6.61 9.58 -24.94
N GLN A 373 6.97 8.71 -25.90
CA GLN A 373 8.30 8.16 -25.95
C GLN A 373 9.26 9.35 -26.06
N ARG A 374 10.06 9.57 -25.01
CA ARG A 374 11.22 10.46 -25.07
C ARG A 374 12.45 9.61 -25.33
#